data_AF-A0A9D7KGW6-F1
#
_entry.id   AF-A0A9D7KGW6-F1
#
_cell.length_a   1.000
_cell.length_b   1.000
_cell.length_c   1.000
_cell.angle_alpha   90.00
_cell.angle_beta   90.00
_cell.angle_gamma   90.00
#
_symmetry.space_group_name_H-M   'P 1'
#
loop_
_entity.id
_entity.type
_entity.pdbx_description
1 polymer ?
#
loop_
_entity_poly.entity_id
_entity_poly.type
_entity_poly.pdbx_seq_one_letter_code
_entity_poly.pdbx_strand_id
1 'polypeptide(L)'
;MDSVPGSGFSVDELKANLHEWRKFPIDTVHFSEVFKENLLNKLSEKINIEEMTDGLVIHSDNFHGINLISEKFKKQIDSIHIDPPYNTNSSGFLYKNMYKHSSWLSMMENRISSSIELLKNQGSYQCHIDENEYENLATLFDNIGIADAGTVVWDKRNPMNNGRGIANQHEYIIWRSNYSFPFKKSSYRIILMLEKAAQIIKKEGGVNDKVRQLFTDWVSGNKDLSGGEKAYKYLDDDGNIYQSVSLRAPEPRKDKNSIKP
;
A
#
# COMPACT_ATOMS: atom_id res chain seq x y z
N MET A 1 -9.12 -40.41 22.27
CA MET A 1 -8.45 -39.32 23.02
C MET A 1 -7.81 -38.51 21.92
N ASP A 2 -8.61 -37.63 21.34
CA ASP A 2 -8.34 -37.14 20.00
C ASP A 2 -7.72 -35.76 20.16
N SER A 3 -6.39 -35.72 20.07
CA SER A 3 -5.62 -34.48 20.11
C SER A 3 -5.87 -33.71 18.82
N VAL A 4 -6.33 -32.46 18.96
CA VAL A 4 -6.37 -31.51 17.84
C VAL A 4 -4.91 -31.11 17.53
N PRO A 5 -4.42 -31.23 16.28
CA PRO A 5 -3.05 -30.87 15.97
C PRO A 5 -2.91 -29.35 15.92
N GLY A 6 -2.00 -28.79 16.73
CA GLY A 6 -1.50 -27.41 16.54
C GLY A 6 -1.43 -26.53 17.79
N SER A 7 -2.10 -26.89 18.88
CA SER A 7 -1.96 -26.19 20.17
C SER A 7 -1.76 -27.23 21.26
N GLY A 8 -0.59 -27.25 21.89
CA GLY A 8 -0.21 -28.26 22.90
C GLY A 8 -0.99 -28.18 24.21
N PHE A 9 -2.32 -28.17 24.17
CA PHE A 9 -3.23 -28.18 25.31
C PHE A 9 -4.24 -29.32 25.14
N SER A 10 -4.53 -30.01 26.24
CA SER A 10 -5.61 -30.99 26.32
C SER A 10 -6.98 -30.31 26.50
N VAL A 11 -8.05 -31.01 26.11
CA VAL A 11 -9.43 -30.53 26.27
C VAL A 11 -9.77 -30.22 27.74
N ASP A 12 -9.18 -30.98 28.67
CA ASP A 12 -9.43 -30.81 30.10
C ASP A 12 -8.71 -29.59 30.68
N GLU A 13 -7.51 -29.27 30.18
CA GLU A 13 -6.79 -28.03 30.53
C GLU A 13 -7.53 -26.78 30.04
N LEU A 14 -8.17 -26.84 28.87
CA LEU A 14 -9.01 -25.74 28.35
C LEU A 14 -10.25 -25.51 29.22
N LYS A 15 -10.87 -26.58 29.72
CA LYS A 15 -12.06 -26.49 30.59
C LYS A 15 -11.75 -25.94 31.98
N ALA A 16 -10.57 -26.22 32.52
CA ALA A 16 -10.17 -25.82 33.87
C ALA A 16 -9.97 -24.30 34.03
N ASN A 17 -9.58 -23.59 32.96
CA ASN A 17 -9.17 -22.18 33.01
C ASN A 17 -10.02 -21.26 32.10
N LEU A 18 -11.28 -21.63 31.83
CA LEU A 18 -12.16 -20.93 30.89
C LEU A 18 -12.38 -19.43 31.21
N HIS A 19 -12.18 -19.03 32.47
CA HIS A 19 -12.39 -17.66 32.96
C HIS A 19 -11.10 -16.84 33.08
N GLU A 20 -9.92 -17.43 32.87
CA GLU A 20 -8.62 -16.82 33.21
C GLU A 20 -7.77 -16.41 32.00
N TRP A 21 -8.41 -15.95 30.94
CA TRP A 21 -7.80 -15.33 29.75
C TRP A 21 -7.21 -16.30 28.72
N ARG A 22 -8.03 -16.55 27.69
CA ARG A 22 -7.58 -16.47 26.29
C ARG A 22 -8.80 -16.24 25.41
N LYS A 23 -8.78 -15.13 24.67
CA LYS A 23 -9.72 -14.88 23.57
C LYS A 23 -9.32 -15.80 22.42
N PHE A 24 -9.65 -17.08 22.53
CA PHE A 24 -9.39 -18.01 21.44
C PHE A 24 -10.30 -17.67 20.27
N PRO A 25 -9.76 -17.64 19.03
CA PRO A 25 -10.61 -17.59 17.86
C PRO A 25 -11.48 -18.84 17.85
N ILE A 26 -12.79 -18.66 17.80
CA ILE A 26 -13.74 -19.76 17.61
C ILE A 26 -13.87 -19.94 16.11
N ASP A 27 -13.45 -21.10 15.60
CA ASP A 27 -13.75 -21.46 14.22
C ASP A 27 -15.23 -21.84 14.12
N THR A 28 -16.02 -20.92 13.58
CA THR A 28 -17.46 -21.13 13.47
C THR A 28 -17.82 -22.21 12.44
N VAL A 29 -16.89 -22.67 11.58
CA VAL A 29 -17.18 -23.69 10.56
C VAL A 29 -17.77 -24.98 11.15
N HIS A 30 -17.42 -25.30 12.40
CA HIS A 30 -17.85 -26.51 13.11
C HIS A 30 -19.22 -26.42 13.78
N PHE A 31 -19.92 -25.29 13.69
CA PHE A 31 -21.22 -25.09 14.32
C PHE A 31 -22.35 -25.05 13.28
N SER A 32 -23.57 -25.41 13.70
CA SER A 32 -24.75 -25.28 12.87
C SER A 32 -25.07 -23.82 12.58
N GLU A 33 -25.71 -23.56 11.44
CA GLU A 33 -26.15 -22.21 11.05
C GLU A 33 -27.06 -21.57 12.11
N VAL A 34 -28.02 -22.34 12.63
CA VAL A 34 -28.90 -21.93 13.73
C VAL A 34 -28.12 -21.51 14.98
N PHE A 35 -27.02 -22.20 15.32
CA PHE A 35 -26.20 -21.80 16.46
C PHE A 35 -25.48 -20.47 16.20
N LYS A 36 -24.92 -20.28 15.00
CA LYS A 36 -24.23 -19.04 14.60
C LYS A 36 -25.17 -17.84 14.67
N GLU A 37 -26.37 -17.97 14.12
CA GLU A 37 -27.39 -16.91 14.16
C GLU A 37 -27.78 -16.54 15.59
N ASN A 38 -28.07 -17.55 16.42
CA ASN A 38 -28.40 -17.31 17.82
C ASN A 38 -27.24 -16.66 18.60
N LEU A 39 -26.00 -17.04 18.30
CA LEU A 39 -24.81 -16.43 18.89
C LEU A 39 -24.68 -14.96 18.47
N LEU A 40 -24.80 -14.67 17.18
CA LEU A 40 -24.74 -13.29 16.65
C LEU A 40 -25.85 -12.41 17.24
N ASN A 41 -27.08 -12.92 17.31
CA ASN A 41 -28.20 -12.20 17.92
C ASN A 41 -27.91 -11.85 19.39
N LYS A 42 -27.46 -12.83 20.19
CA LYS A 42 -27.11 -12.59 21.60
C LYS A 42 -25.93 -11.64 21.79
N LEU A 43 -24.95 -11.65 20.88
CA LEU A 43 -23.85 -10.69 20.91
C LEU A 43 -24.38 -9.28 20.58
N SER A 44 -25.22 -9.16 19.55
CA SER A 44 -25.78 -7.87 19.11
C SER A 44 -26.66 -7.18 20.16
N GLU A 45 -27.23 -7.93 21.12
CA GLU A 45 -27.96 -7.36 22.26
C GLU A 45 -27.07 -6.51 23.19
N LYS A 46 -25.77 -6.80 23.26
CA LYS A 46 -24.83 -6.18 24.23
C LYS A 46 -23.75 -5.34 23.58
N ILE A 47 -23.40 -5.63 22.33
CA ILE A 47 -22.33 -4.93 21.61
C ILE A 47 -22.81 -4.55 20.22
N ASN A 48 -22.40 -3.38 19.74
CA ASN A 48 -22.45 -3.08 18.33
C ASN A 48 -21.32 -3.84 17.64
N ILE A 49 -21.64 -4.94 16.95
CA ILE A 49 -20.66 -5.81 16.28
C ILE A 49 -19.85 -5.00 15.25
N GLU A 50 -20.46 -4.03 14.58
CA GLU A 50 -19.78 -3.21 13.58
C GLU A 50 -18.73 -2.29 14.23
N GLU A 51 -19.05 -1.66 15.36
CA GLU A 51 -18.08 -0.81 16.09
C GLU A 51 -16.96 -1.62 16.75
N MET A 52 -17.20 -2.90 17.03
CA MET A 52 -16.22 -3.80 17.63
C MET A 52 -15.34 -4.53 16.60
N THR A 53 -15.58 -4.33 15.30
CA THR A 53 -14.82 -4.96 14.23
C THR A 53 -14.05 -3.92 13.44
N ASP A 54 -12.74 -4.17 13.27
CA ASP A 54 -11.85 -3.27 12.52
C ASP A 54 -11.86 -3.55 11.01
N GLY A 55 -12.51 -4.64 10.56
CA GLY A 55 -12.49 -5.05 9.17
C GLY A 55 -13.61 -6.02 8.79
N LEU A 56 -13.96 -5.99 7.50
CA LEU A 56 -14.97 -6.83 6.88
C LEU A 56 -14.31 -7.71 5.80
N VAL A 57 -14.55 -9.01 5.86
CA VAL A 57 -14.13 -9.97 4.83
C VAL A 57 -15.37 -10.56 4.18
N ILE A 58 -15.42 -10.56 2.85
CA ILE A 58 -16.56 -11.06 2.07
C ILE A 58 -16.07 -12.19 1.18
N HIS A 59 -16.71 -13.35 1.28
CA HIS A 59 -16.49 -14.47 0.37
C HIS A 59 -17.62 -14.53 -0.65
N SER A 60 -17.38 -14.00 -1.84
CA SER A 60 -18.33 -13.96 -2.96
C SER A 60 -17.57 -13.74 -4.28
N ASP A 61 -18.26 -13.81 -5.41
CA ASP A 61 -17.78 -13.12 -6.60
C ASP A 61 -17.71 -11.62 -6.29
N ASN A 62 -16.59 -10.99 -6.63
CA ASN A 62 -16.31 -9.60 -6.28
C ASN A 62 -17.29 -8.61 -6.91
N PHE A 63 -17.85 -8.86 -8.10
CA PHE A 63 -18.89 -7.99 -8.66
C PHE A 63 -20.13 -7.99 -7.77
N HIS A 64 -20.60 -9.17 -7.34
CA HIS A 64 -21.73 -9.25 -6.41
C HIS A 64 -21.38 -8.71 -5.01
N GLY A 65 -20.17 -8.97 -4.51
CA GLY A 65 -19.70 -8.47 -3.23
C GLY A 65 -19.65 -6.94 -3.16
N ILE A 66 -19.15 -6.28 -4.21
CA ILE A 66 -19.12 -4.80 -4.32
C ILE A 66 -20.54 -4.25 -4.33
N ASN A 67 -21.44 -4.83 -5.12
CA ASN A 67 -22.83 -4.38 -5.20
C ASN A 67 -23.57 -4.56 -3.86
N LEU A 68 -23.31 -5.65 -3.13
CA LEU A 68 -23.89 -5.91 -1.81
C LEU A 68 -23.55 -4.81 -0.80
N ILE A 69 -22.30 -4.33 -0.83
CA ILE A 69 -21.83 -3.30 0.11
C ILE A 69 -22.05 -1.87 -0.40
N SER A 70 -22.60 -1.71 -1.60
CA SER A 70 -22.62 -0.42 -2.30
C SER A 70 -23.36 0.67 -1.55
N GLU A 71 -24.60 0.38 -1.12
CA GLU A 71 -25.43 1.32 -0.37
C GLU A 71 -24.77 1.75 0.94
N LYS A 72 -24.13 0.81 1.64
CA LYS A 72 -23.50 1.08 2.94
C LYS A 72 -22.24 1.92 2.82
N PHE A 73 -21.38 1.66 1.82
CA PHE A 73 -20.06 2.29 1.70
C PHE A 73 -19.94 3.30 0.56
N LYS A 74 -21.06 3.71 -0.04
CA LYS A 74 -21.10 4.72 -1.09
C LYS A 74 -20.34 5.98 -0.69
N LYS A 75 -19.34 6.36 -1.48
CA LYS A 75 -18.46 7.53 -1.24
C LYS A 75 -17.80 7.57 0.14
N GLN A 76 -17.51 6.41 0.74
CA GLN A 76 -16.86 6.33 2.06
C GLN A 76 -15.46 5.71 2.00
N ILE A 77 -15.08 5.06 0.91
CA ILE A 77 -13.78 4.40 0.77
C ILE A 77 -12.71 5.41 0.36
N ASP A 78 -11.63 5.51 1.14
CA ASP A 78 -10.49 6.38 0.84
C ASP A 78 -9.56 5.81 -0.25
N SER A 79 -9.39 4.49 -0.27
CA SER A 79 -8.48 3.82 -1.20
C SER A 79 -9.03 2.47 -1.63
N ILE A 80 -8.93 2.19 -2.93
CA ILE A 80 -9.18 0.89 -3.52
C ILE A 80 -7.85 0.42 -4.12
N HIS A 81 -7.45 -0.81 -3.80
CA HIS A 81 -6.22 -1.42 -4.27
C HIS A 81 -6.52 -2.84 -4.73
N ILE A 82 -6.24 -3.14 -6.00
CA ILE A 82 -6.56 -4.44 -6.61
C ILE A 82 -5.38 -5.00 -7.40
N ASP A 83 -5.32 -6.33 -7.43
CA ASP A 83 -4.36 -7.13 -8.21
C ASP A 83 -5.14 -8.16 -9.06
N PRO A 84 -5.72 -7.72 -10.20
CA PRO A 84 -6.52 -8.59 -11.06
C PRO A 84 -5.64 -9.62 -11.79
N PRO A 85 -6.23 -10.68 -12.39
CA PRO A 85 -5.46 -11.58 -13.25
C PRO A 85 -4.92 -10.81 -14.47
N TYR A 86 -3.61 -10.91 -14.74
CA TYR A 86 -2.95 -10.17 -15.83
C TYR A 86 -3.21 -10.76 -17.23
N ASN A 87 -4.07 -11.78 -17.31
CA ASN A 87 -4.41 -12.47 -18.56
C ASN A 87 -3.21 -13.08 -19.31
N THR A 88 -2.17 -13.48 -18.58
CA THR A 88 -0.95 -14.08 -19.14
C THR A 88 -1.16 -15.52 -19.62
N ASN A 89 -0.29 -16.02 -20.49
CA ASN A 89 -0.27 -17.43 -20.91
C ASN A 89 0.23 -18.41 -19.81
N SER A 90 0.40 -17.96 -18.57
CA SER A 90 0.96 -18.78 -17.48
C SER A 90 -0.14 -19.41 -16.62
N SER A 91 0.05 -20.69 -16.30
CA SER A 91 -0.94 -21.58 -15.67
C SER A 91 -0.77 -21.75 -14.15
N GLY A 92 -0.13 -20.80 -13.48
CA GLY A 92 0.24 -20.93 -12.06
C GLY A 92 -0.86 -20.61 -11.05
N PHE A 93 -1.93 -19.93 -11.46
CA PHE A 93 -2.97 -19.43 -10.57
C PHE A 93 -4.35 -20.00 -10.91
N LEU A 94 -5.26 -20.04 -9.91
CA LEU A 94 -6.62 -20.58 -10.05
C LEU A 94 -7.55 -19.72 -10.94
N TYR A 95 -7.12 -18.51 -11.32
CA TYR A 95 -7.89 -17.68 -12.23
C TYR A 95 -7.75 -18.20 -13.65
N LYS A 96 -8.89 -18.29 -14.35
CA LYS A 96 -8.91 -18.58 -15.77
C LYS A 96 -8.17 -17.47 -16.49
N ASN A 97 -6.99 -17.77 -17.02
CA ASN A 97 -6.22 -16.87 -17.88
C ASN A 97 -6.53 -17.16 -19.36
N MET A 98 -6.00 -16.35 -20.27
CA MET A 98 -6.23 -16.42 -21.72
C MET A 98 -7.67 -16.10 -22.15
N TYR A 99 -8.31 -15.15 -21.47
CA TYR A 99 -9.49 -14.50 -22.01
C TYR A 99 -9.13 -13.76 -23.30
N LYS A 100 -10.10 -13.66 -24.22
CA LYS A 100 -10.02 -12.60 -25.23
C LYS A 100 -9.95 -11.26 -24.50
N HIS A 101 -9.12 -10.32 -24.95
CA HIS A 101 -9.00 -8.99 -24.34
C HIS A 101 -10.36 -8.32 -24.09
N SER A 102 -11.30 -8.47 -25.02
CA SER A 102 -12.68 -7.98 -24.87
C SER A 102 -13.40 -8.60 -23.66
N SER A 103 -13.24 -9.89 -23.42
CA SER A 103 -13.85 -10.59 -22.28
C SER A 103 -13.22 -10.19 -20.96
N TRP A 104 -11.89 -10.01 -20.93
CA TRP A 104 -11.18 -9.50 -19.77
C TRP A 104 -11.62 -8.07 -19.45
N LEU A 105 -11.70 -7.20 -20.47
CA LEU A 105 -12.18 -5.84 -20.32
C LEU A 105 -13.62 -5.78 -19.80
N SER A 106 -14.54 -6.60 -20.32
CA SER A 106 -15.91 -6.66 -19.80
C SER A 106 -15.95 -7.10 -18.33
N MET A 107 -15.08 -8.02 -17.93
CA MET A 107 -14.96 -8.45 -16.53
C MET A 107 -14.42 -7.32 -15.64
N MET A 108 -13.44 -6.56 -16.11
CA MET A 108 -12.84 -5.46 -15.35
C MET A 108 -13.76 -4.24 -15.28
N GLU A 109 -14.40 -3.88 -16.39
CA GLU A 109 -15.30 -2.73 -16.50
C GLU A 109 -16.40 -2.80 -15.43
N ASN A 110 -17.13 -3.91 -15.33
CA ASN A 110 -18.24 -3.99 -14.38
C ASN A 110 -17.78 -3.86 -12.90
N ARG A 111 -16.59 -4.38 -12.55
CA ARG A 111 -16.01 -4.31 -11.20
C ARG A 111 -15.49 -2.91 -10.90
N ILE A 112 -14.78 -2.30 -11.85
CA ILE A 112 -14.22 -0.97 -11.72
C ILE A 112 -15.38 0.03 -11.60
N SER A 113 -16.33 0.01 -12.53
CA SER A 113 -17.52 0.89 -12.53
C SER A 113 -18.28 0.82 -11.19
N SER A 114 -18.60 -0.38 -10.68
CA SER A 114 -19.28 -0.52 -9.38
C SER A 114 -18.43 -0.07 -8.19
N SER A 115 -17.11 -0.33 -8.19
CA SER A 115 -16.24 -0.01 -7.04
C SER A 115 -15.94 1.49 -6.92
N ILE A 116 -15.97 2.24 -8.03
CA ILE A 116 -15.76 3.69 -8.05
C ILE A 116 -16.88 4.45 -7.34
N GLU A 117 -18.09 3.90 -7.31
CA GLU A 117 -19.19 4.49 -6.54
C GLU A 117 -18.92 4.50 -5.04
N LEU A 118 -18.12 3.56 -4.55
CA LEU A 118 -17.70 3.48 -3.15
C LEU A 118 -16.60 4.50 -2.81
N LEU A 119 -15.80 4.89 -3.81
CA LEU A 119 -14.64 5.74 -3.63
C LEU A 119 -15.05 7.19 -3.35
N LYS A 120 -14.51 7.79 -2.28
CA LYS A 120 -14.62 9.23 -1.99
C LYS A 120 -14.16 10.08 -3.18
N ASN A 121 -14.63 11.32 -3.26
CA ASN A 121 -14.26 12.24 -4.35
C ASN A 121 -12.76 12.43 -4.50
N GLN A 122 -12.01 12.39 -3.39
CA GLN A 122 -10.56 12.52 -3.33
C GLN A 122 -9.85 11.18 -3.07
N GLY A 123 -10.56 10.05 -3.22
CA GLY A 123 -10.00 8.74 -2.99
C GLY A 123 -9.01 8.33 -4.09
N SER A 124 -8.26 7.26 -3.81
CA SER A 124 -7.30 6.69 -4.75
C SER A 124 -7.71 5.29 -5.20
N TYR A 125 -7.53 5.01 -6.49
CA TYR A 125 -7.73 3.70 -7.08
C TYR A 125 -6.41 3.23 -7.67
N GLN A 126 -5.93 2.07 -7.21
CA GLN A 126 -4.64 1.50 -7.60
C GLN A 126 -4.89 0.11 -8.15
N CYS A 127 -4.47 -0.13 -9.39
CA CYS A 127 -4.65 -1.41 -10.06
C CYS A 127 -3.31 -1.91 -10.59
N HIS A 128 -2.87 -3.07 -10.09
CA HIS A 128 -1.68 -3.74 -10.60
C HIS A 128 -1.96 -4.37 -11.97
N ILE A 129 -0.96 -4.32 -12.86
CA ILE A 129 -1.03 -4.96 -14.17
C ILE A 129 0.37 -5.17 -14.75
N ASP A 130 0.49 -6.09 -15.70
CA ASP A 130 1.67 -6.23 -16.56
C ASP A 130 1.42 -5.66 -17.97
N GLU A 131 2.39 -5.86 -18.86
CA GLU A 131 2.34 -5.41 -20.24
C GLU A 131 1.20 -6.01 -21.09
N ASN A 132 0.56 -7.10 -20.68
CA ASN A 132 -0.43 -7.79 -21.52
C ASN A 132 -1.75 -7.03 -21.63
N GLU A 133 -2.16 -6.34 -20.56
CA GLU A 133 -3.44 -5.61 -20.51
C GLU A 133 -3.30 -4.14 -20.08
N TYR A 134 -2.07 -3.64 -19.87
CA TYR A 134 -1.84 -2.26 -19.41
C TYR A 134 -2.56 -1.22 -20.29
N GLU A 135 -2.43 -1.29 -21.62
CA GLU A 135 -3.03 -0.27 -22.51
C GLU A 135 -4.56 -0.35 -22.54
N ASN A 136 -5.09 -1.57 -22.51
CA ASN A 136 -6.52 -1.83 -22.48
C ASN A 136 -7.14 -1.32 -21.18
N LEU A 137 -6.48 -1.58 -20.04
CA LEU A 137 -6.89 -1.12 -18.73
C LEU A 137 -6.78 0.40 -18.58
N ALA A 138 -5.70 1.00 -19.09
CA ALA A 138 -5.52 2.45 -19.10
C ALA A 138 -6.66 3.14 -19.87
N THR A 139 -6.96 2.65 -21.08
CA THR A 139 -8.07 3.13 -21.90
C THR A 139 -9.43 2.95 -21.21
N LEU A 140 -9.63 1.83 -20.51
CA LEU A 140 -10.85 1.59 -19.73
C LEU A 140 -11.03 2.64 -18.63
N PHE A 141 -9.97 2.94 -17.86
CA PHE A 141 -10.04 3.97 -16.83
C PHE A 141 -10.31 5.37 -17.40
N ASP A 142 -9.72 5.70 -18.56
CA ASP A 142 -9.96 6.97 -19.25
C ASP A 142 -11.43 7.09 -19.67
N ASN A 143 -12.02 6.02 -20.21
CA ASN A 143 -13.43 5.97 -20.60
C ASN A 143 -14.38 6.11 -19.40
N ILE A 144 -14.00 5.58 -18.23
CA ILE A 144 -14.79 5.71 -17.00
C ILE A 144 -14.67 7.13 -16.40
N GLY A 145 -13.61 7.87 -16.74
CA GLY A 145 -13.49 9.30 -16.42
C GLY A 145 -12.92 9.59 -15.03
N ILE A 146 -12.08 8.72 -14.48
CA ILE A 146 -11.28 9.06 -13.28
C ILE A 146 -9.98 9.72 -13.71
N ALA A 147 -9.63 10.83 -13.07
CA ALA A 147 -8.38 11.52 -13.31
C ALA A 147 -7.17 10.59 -13.14
N ASP A 148 -6.24 10.70 -14.09
CA ASP A 148 -4.96 10.01 -14.07
C ASP A 148 -4.01 10.68 -13.08
N ALA A 149 -3.60 9.93 -12.04
CA ALA A 149 -2.59 10.37 -11.09
C ALA A 149 -1.17 9.89 -11.48
N GLY A 150 -1.07 9.10 -12.55
CA GLY A 150 0.16 8.55 -13.10
C GLY A 150 0.25 7.03 -12.99
N THR A 151 1.34 6.49 -13.53
CA THR A 151 1.67 5.06 -13.46
C THR A 151 2.92 4.86 -12.61
N VAL A 152 2.84 3.98 -11.62
CA VAL A 152 4.01 3.51 -10.88
C VAL A 152 4.62 2.35 -11.63
N VAL A 153 5.93 2.43 -11.89
CA VAL A 153 6.70 1.32 -12.47
C VAL A 153 7.30 0.50 -11.33
N TRP A 154 6.85 -0.74 -11.20
CA TRP A 154 7.31 -1.66 -10.17
C TRP A 154 8.42 -2.56 -10.71
N ASP A 155 9.65 -2.35 -10.25
CA ASP A 155 10.82 -3.13 -10.64
C ASP A 155 10.83 -4.50 -9.95
N LYS A 156 10.75 -5.58 -10.75
CA LYS A 156 10.81 -6.98 -10.30
C LYS A 156 12.23 -7.41 -9.91
N ARG A 157 13.23 -6.56 -10.11
CA ARG A 157 14.67 -6.70 -9.80
C ARG A 157 15.41 -7.80 -10.56
N ASN A 158 14.72 -8.84 -11.02
CA ASN A 158 15.30 -9.96 -11.75
C ASN A 158 14.65 -10.09 -13.14
N PRO A 159 15.34 -9.71 -14.22
CA PRO A 159 14.86 -9.94 -15.59
C PRO A 159 14.65 -11.43 -15.83
N MET A 160 13.41 -11.84 -16.07
CA MET A 160 13.12 -13.18 -16.58
C MET A 160 12.93 -13.07 -18.09
N ASN A 161 13.76 -13.78 -18.86
CA ASN A 161 13.56 -13.81 -20.31
C ASN A 161 13.91 -15.13 -20.99
N ASN A 162 14.21 -16.19 -20.23
CA ASN A 162 14.63 -17.49 -20.79
C ASN A 162 15.69 -17.37 -21.94
N GLY A 163 16.47 -16.28 -21.95
CA GLY A 163 17.47 -15.97 -22.97
C GLY A 163 17.01 -15.43 -24.34
N ARG A 164 15.78 -14.91 -24.54
CA ARG A 164 15.33 -14.44 -25.89
C ARG A 164 14.63 -13.08 -25.89
N GLY A 165 15.14 -12.10 -26.65
CA GLY A 165 14.47 -10.81 -26.86
C GLY A 165 14.74 -9.79 -25.74
N ILE A 166 13.81 -8.84 -25.54
CA ILE A 166 13.89 -7.84 -24.47
C ILE A 166 13.34 -8.45 -23.18
N ALA A 167 14.10 -8.35 -22.08
CA ALA A 167 13.68 -8.89 -20.80
C ALA A 167 12.73 -7.93 -20.09
N ASN A 168 11.51 -8.38 -19.80
CA ASN A 168 10.57 -7.59 -19.02
C ASN A 168 11.02 -7.56 -17.55
N GLN A 169 11.39 -6.37 -17.07
CA GLN A 169 11.93 -6.15 -15.73
C GLN A 169 10.95 -5.47 -14.78
N HIS A 170 9.83 -5.00 -15.28
CA HIS A 170 8.86 -4.25 -14.49
C HIS A 170 7.43 -4.70 -14.74
N GLU A 171 6.61 -4.37 -13.76
CA GLU A 171 5.16 -4.34 -13.81
C GLU A 171 4.68 -2.91 -13.55
N TYR A 172 3.38 -2.70 -13.66
CA TYR A 172 2.78 -1.39 -13.55
C TYR A 172 1.73 -1.38 -12.45
N ILE A 173 1.56 -0.22 -11.83
CA ILE A 173 0.39 0.09 -11.02
C ILE A 173 -0.22 1.35 -11.60
N ILE A 174 -1.39 1.22 -12.23
CA ILE A 174 -2.17 2.36 -12.71
C ILE A 174 -2.79 3.03 -11.48
N TRP A 175 -2.48 4.31 -11.28
CA TRP A 175 -3.01 5.10 -10.18
C TRP A 175 -4.00 6.13 -10.70
N ARG A 176 -5.27 5.99 -10.31
CA ARG A 176 -6.33 6.95 -10.61
C ARG A 176 -6.80 7.66 -9.36
N SER A 177 -6.84 8.98 -9.39
CA SER A 177 -7.30 9.78 -8.25
C SER A 177 -7.59 11.21 -8.68
N ASN A 178 -8.66 11.80 -8.14
CA ASN A 178 -8.89 13.24 -8.24
C ASN A 178 -8.13 14.02 -7.14
N TYR A 179 -7.27 13.36 -6.37
CA TYR A 179 -6.41 14.00 -5.37
C TYR A 179 -5.34 14.83 -6.07
N SER A 180 -5.44 16.16 -5.96
CA SER A 180 -4.61 17.12 -6.70
C SER A 180 -3.44 17.71 -5.90
N PHE A 181 -3.19 17.24 -4.67
CA PHE A 181 -2.06 17.71 -3.87
C PHE A 181 -0.80 16.88 -4.12
N PRO A 182 0.39 17.51 -4.17
CA PRO A 182 1.65 16.80 -4.26
C PRO A 182 1.81 15.88 -3.04
N PHE A 183 2.16 14.62 -3.29
CA PHE A 183 2.47 13.65 -2.25
C PHE A 183 3.68 14.13 -1.44
N LYS A 184 3.46 14.82 -0.32
CA LYS A 184 4.51 15.19 0.62
C LYS A 184 4.84 13.98 1.48
N LYS A 185 5.69 13.09 0.97
CA LYS A 185 6.33 12.07 1.82
C LYS A 185 7.52 12.70 2.54
N SER A 186 7.25 13.34 3.68
CA SER A 186 8.33 13.66 4.62
C SER A 186 8.81 12.35 5.25
N SER A 187 9.86 11.75 4.68
CA SER A 187 10.51 10.59 5.27
C SER A 187 10.93 10.93 6.70
N TYR A 188 10.67 10.04 7.67
CA TYR A 188 11.12 10.24 9.06
C TYR A 188 12.63 10.54 9.13
N ARG A 189 13.40 10.02 8.18
CA ARG A 189 14.84 10.25 8.03
C ARG A 189 15.17 11.69 7.70
N ILE A 190 14.37 12.34 6.85
CA ILE A 190 14.55 13.76 6.51
C ILE A 190 14.31 14.60 7.77
N ILE A 191 13.24 14.30 8.51
CA ILE A 191 12.94 14.98 9.78
C ILE A 191 14.09 14.78 10.77
N LEU A 192 14.56 13.54 10.94
CA LEU A 192 15.70 13.21 11.80
C LEU A 192 16.98 13.98 11.43
N MET A 193 17.28 14.12 10.13
CA MET A 193 18.44 14.87 9.67
C MET A 193 18.31 16.37 9.97
N LEU A 194 17.14 16.96 9.72
CA LEU A 194 16.85 18.37 10.02
C LEU A 194 16.96 18.65 11.53
N GLU A 195 16.36 17.81 12.35
CA GLU A 195 16.45 17.89 13.82
C GLU A 195 17.90 17.77 14.30
N LYS A 196 18.69 16.88 13.69
CA LYS A 196 20.09 16.71 14.04
C LYS A 196 20.93 17.92 13.67
N ALA A 197 20.75 18.47 12.47
CA ALA A 197 21.44 19.68 12.03
C ALA A 197 21.14 20.84 13.00
N ALA A 198 19.86 21.07 13.31
CA ALA A 198 19.44 22.10 14.27
C ALA A 198 20.04 21.88 15.67
N GLN A 199 20.11 20.63 16.14
CA GLN A 199 20.71 20.29 17.43
C GLN A 199 22.21 20.64 17.48
N ILE A 200 22.98 20.27 16.45
CA ILE A 200 24.43 20.52 16.41
C ILE A 200 24.70 22.02 16.28
N ILE A 201 23.96 22.73 15.40
CA ILE A 201 24.06 24.19 15.23
C ILE A 201 23.80 24.91 16.55
N LYS A 202 22.72 24.54 17.26
CA LYS A 202 22.38 25.14 18.55
C LYS A 202 23.45 24.89 19.61
N LYS A 203 24.02 23.69 19.63
CA LYS A 203 25.06 23.30 20.62
C LYS A 203 26.37 24.07 20.41
N GLU A 204 26.77 24.29 19.16
CA GLU A 204 28.04 24.92 18.81
C GLU A 204 27.91 26.44 18.57
N GLY A 205 26.72 27.01 18.74
CA GLY A 205 26.48 28.46 18.71
C GLY A 205 26.40 29.08 17.31
N GLY A 206 26.11 28.29 16.28
CA GLY A 206 26.01 28.75 14.89
C GLY A 206 26.68 27.79 13.91
N VAL A 207 26.53 28.08 12.62
CA VAL A 207 27.16 27.28 11.55
C VAL A 207 28.65 27.63 11.46
N ASN A 208 29.50 26.62 11.55
CA ASN A 208 30.95 26.72 11.39
C ASN A 208 31.51 25.38 10.89
N ASP A 209 32.81 25.33 10.60
CA ASP A 209 33.44 24.13 10.03
C ASP A 209 33.37 22.91 10.96
N LYS A 210 33.38 23.13 12.28
CA LYS A 210 33.19 22.07 13.26
C LYS A 210 31.78 21.49 13.16
N VAL A 211 30.74 22.34 13.05
CA VAL A 211 29.36 21.90 12.84
C VAL A 211 29.20 21.11 11.54
N ARG A 212 29.78 21.59 10.45
CA ARG A 212 29.75 20.90 9.15
C ARG A 212 30.37 19.51 9.24
N GLN A 213 31.52 19.40 9.89
CA GLN A 213 32.18 18.11 10.09
C GLN A 213 31.36 17.18 10.97
N LEU A 214 30.86 17.66 12.11
CA LEU A 214 30.03 16.88 13.03
C LEU A 214 28.76 16.34 12.37
N PHE A 215 28.10 17.16 11.54
CA PHE A 215 26.93 16.71 10.79
C PHE A 215 27.30 15.67 9.73
N THR A 216 28.38 15.92 8.97
CA THR A 216 28.87 14.98 7.94
C THR A 216 29.22 13.62 8.53
N ASP A 217 29.91 13.60 9.67
CA ASP A 217 30.32 12.38 10.37
C ASP A 217 29.10 11.61 10.88
N TRP A 218 28.13 12.32 11.46
CA TRP A 218 26.89 11.72 11.91
C TRP A 218 26.10 11.11 10.75
N VAL A 219 25.91 11.83 9.64
CA VAL A 219 25.18 11.30 8.46
C VAL A 219 25.88 10.05 7.91
N SER A 220 27.21 10.09 7.81
CA SER A 220 28.01 8.99 7.26
C SER A 220 27.94 7.74 8.15
N GLY A 221 28.01 7.93 9.48
CA GLY A 221 27.97 6.86 10.49
C GLY A 221 26.57 6.35 10.84
N ASN A 222 25.51 7.07 10.47
CA ASN A 222 24.14 6.68 10.81
C ASN A 222 23.68 5.47 9.98
N LYS A 223 23.27 4.39 10.65
CA LYS A 223 22.78 3.15 10.02
C LYS A 223 21.33 3.24 9.56
N ASP A 224 20.56 4.18 10.09
CA ASP A 224 19.14 4.37 9.77
C ASP A 224 18.92 5.14 8.47
N LEU A 225 19.99 5.74 7.90
CA LEU A 225 19.95 6.48 6.64
C LEU A 225 20.33 5.58 5.46
N SER A 226 19.58 5.65 4.35
CA SER A 226 19.95 4.98 3.10
C SER A 226 21.02 5.76 2.33
N GLY A 227 21.53 5.18 1.25
CA GLY A 227 22.50 5.85 0.36
C GLY A 227 21.98 7.19 -0.19
N GLY A 228 20.67 7.30 -0.46
CA GLY A 228 20.05 8.53 -0.93
C GLY A 228 20.10 9.65 0.10
N GLU A 229 19.75 9.37 1.36
CA GLU A 229 19.87 10.36 2.43
C GLU A 229 21.34 10.69 2.75
N LYS A 230 22.24 9.70 2.68
CA LYS A 230 23.67 9.90 2.93
C LYS A 230 24.36 10.81 1.91
N ALA A 231 23.76 11.03 0.73
CA ALA A 231 24.25 12.02 -0.22
C ALA A 231 24.11 13.46 0.32
N TYR A 232 23.07 13.72 1.12
CA TYR A 232 22.72 15.01 1.73
C TYR A 232 23.46 15.22 3.06
N LYS A 233 24.79 15.18 3.03
CA LYS A 233 25.62 15.20 4.25
C LYS A 233 26.29 16.55 4.55
N TYR A 234 26.04 17.59 3.76
CA TYR A 234 26.69 18.88 3.90
C TYR A 234 25.72 19.96 4.40
N LEU A 235 26.25 21.00 5.05
CA LEU A 235 25.50 22.17 5.52
C LEU A 235 26.05 23.45 4.87
N ASP A 236 25.17 24.27 4.31
CA ASP A 236 25.53 25.59 3.77
C ASP A 236 25.76 26.62 4.90
N ASP A 237 25.98 27.89 4.58
CA ASP A 237 26.22 28.95 5.57
C ASP A 237 24.97 29.28 6.42
N ASP A 238 23.78 29.01 5.89
CA ASP A 238 22.50 29.22 6.59
C ASP A 238 22.10 28.00 7.43
N GLY A 239 22.84 26.90 7.33
CA GLY A 239 22.60 25.64 8.05
C GLY A 239 21.61 24.71 7.34
N ASN A 240 21.33 24.95 6.06
CA ASN A 240 20.49 24.06 5.27
C ASN A 240 21.29 22.86 4.74
N ILE A 241 20.62 21.72 4.66
CA ILE A 241 21.22 20.47 4.23
C ILE A 241 21.28 20.40 2.71
N TYR A 242 22.46 20.08 2.16
CA TYR A 242 22.64 19.88 0.72
C TYR A 242 23.52 18.67 0.40
N GLN A 243 23.49 18.28 -0.87
CA GLN A 243 24.39 17.29 -1.46
C GLN A 243 25.27 17.95 -2.52
N SER A 244 26.51 17.47 -2.67
CA SER A 244 27.36 17.90 -3.78
C SER A 244 26.82 17.31 -5.09
N VAL A 245 26.40 18.17 -6.02
CA VAL A 245 25.98 17.74 -7.36
C VAL A 245 27.08 18.03 -8.39
N SER A 246 27.14 17.21 -9.43
CA SER A 246 28.02 17.45 -10.58
C SER A 246 27.60 18.73 -11.30
N LEU A 247 28.55 19.63 -11.56
CA LEU A 247 28.33 20.88 -12.30
C LEU A 247 27.99 20.68 -13.79
N ARG A 248 27.91 19.44 -14.28
CA ARG A 248 27.55 19.13 -15.68
C ARG A 248 26.09 19.47 -16.03
N ALA A 249 25.24 19.72 -15.04
CA ALA A 249 23.86 20.20 -15.21
C ALA A 249 23.54 21.30 -14.19
N PRO A 250 24.01 22.55 -14.43
CA PRO A 250 24.00 23.63 -13.44
C PRO A 250 22.66 24.35 -13.29
N GLU A 251 21.65 24.02 -14.10
CA GLU A 251 20.37 24.71 -14.06
C GLU A 251 19.52 24.26 -12.86
N PRO A 252 19.09 25.18 -11.97
CA PRO A 252 18.14 24.85 -10.91
C PRO A 252 16.80 24.44 -11.54
N ARG A 253 16.21 23.36 -11.03
CA ARG A 253 14.89 22.92 -11.50
C ARG A 253 13.86 24.01 -11.19
N LYS A 254 13.09 24.42 -12.21
CA LYS A 254 12.11 25.52 -12.13
C LYS A 254 10.76 25.08 -11.57
N ASP A 255 10.62 23.84 -11.11
CA ASP A 255 9.38 23.31 -10.57
C ASP A 255 9.14 23.81 -9.14
N LYS A 256 7.97 24.44 -8.91
CA LYS A 256 7.54 24.90 -7.58
C LYS A 256 7.38 23.77 -6.54
N ASN A 257 7.53 22.51 -6.95
CA ASN A 257 7.44 21.31 -6.12
C ASN A 257 8.80 20.74 -5.71
N SER A 258 9.92 21.31 -6.17
CA SER A 258 11.22 20.96 -5.60
C SER A 258 11.24 21.48 -4.17
N ILE A 259 11.42 20.59 -3.20
CA ILE A 259 11.73 20.95 -1.82
C ILE A 259 12.94 21.87 -1.88
N LYS A 260 12.71 23.18 -1.71
CA LYS A 260 13.80 24.08 -1.38
C LYS A 260 14.36 23.59 -0.03
N PRO A 261 15.69 23.53 0.11
CA PRO A 261 16.32 23.18 1.39
C PRO A 261 15.69 23.95 2.55
#